data_AF-A0A6V7X3W1-F1
#
_entry.id   AF-A0A6V7X3W1-F1
#
_cell.length_a   1.000
_cell.length_b   1.000
_cell.length_c   1.000
_cell.angle_alpha   90.00
_cell.angle_beta   90.00
_cell.angle_gamma   90.00
#
_symmetry.space_group_name_H-M   'P 1'
#
loop_
_entity.id
_entity.type
_entity.pdbx_description
1 polymer ?
#
loop_
_entity_poly.entity_id
_entity_poly.type
_entity_poly.pdbx_seq_one_letter_code
_entity_poly.pdbx_strand_id
1 'polypeptide(L)'
;MEASGLQHIKWFKEHIGLDLPEFQGEPDEIVAKKCEHAVKQIEGPVLVEDTCLCFNAFGGLPGPYIKWFLEKLKPEGLIKLLAGFEDKSGYALCIFAYCKGVNQQIYTFQGRTEGIIVEPRGSRQFGWDPCFMPNGFEKTFAEMTSEEKNKISHRGKALEKLKEFLENGKI
;
A
#
# COMPACT_ATOMS: atom_id res chain seq x y z
N MET A 1 -0.31 -14.02 3.62
CA MET A 1 -1.22 -13.21 4.46
C MET A 1 -2.03 -12.35 3.51
N GLU A 2 -2.95 -12.93 2.75
CA GLU A 2 -4.30 -13.34 3.19
C GLU A 2 -5.01 -12.24 3.98
N ALA A 3 -6.22 -11.94 3.54
CA ALA A 3 -7.12 -10.87 3.93
C ALA A 3 -7.57 -10.88 5.42
N SER A 4 -6.73 -11.33 6.35
CA SER A 4 -7.09 -11.52 7.77
C SER A 4 -7.39 -10.21 8.49
N GLY A 5 -6.88 -9.08 8.02
CA GLY A 5 -7.20 -7.76 8.59
C GLY A 5 -8.60 -7.24 8.23
N LEU A 6 -9.26 -7.79 7.21
CA LEU A 6 -10.54 -7.28 6.69
C LEU A 6 -11.75 -8.15 7.04
N GLN A 7 -11.55 -9.41 7.42
CA GLN A 7 -12.63 -10.38 7.70
C GLN A 7 -13.53 -10.01 8.89
N HIS A 8 -13.10 -9.10 9.76
CA HIS A 8 -13.90 -8.63 10.90
C HIS A 8 -14.67 -7.33 10.62
N ILE A 9 -14.53 -6.77 9.42
CA ILE A 9 -15.22 -5.53 9.03
C ILE A 9 -16.60 -5.90 8.49
N LYS A 10 -17.66 -5.44 9.17
CA LYS A 10 -19.08 -5.74 8.86
C LYS A 10 -19.47 -5.47 7.39
N TRP A 11 -18.71 -4.64 6.69
CA TRP A 11 -18.94 -4.21 5.31
C TRP A 11 -18.21 -5.08 4.27
N PHE A 12 -17.22 -5.86 4.67
CA PHE A 12 -16.43 -6.70 3.77
C PHE A 12 -17.16 -8.03 3.57
N LYS A 13 -17.77 -8.21 2.40
CA LYS A 13 -18.48 -9.45 2.06
C LYS A 13 -17.54 -10.57 1.64
N GLU A 14 -16.68 -10.29 0.66
CA GLU A 14 -15.87 -11.31 0.00
C GLU A 14 -14.64 -10.72 -0.69
N HIS A 15 -13.61 -11.55 -0.88
CA HIS A 15 -12.44 -11.23 -1.69
C HIS A 15 -12.60 -11.87 -3.07
N ILE A 16 -12.71 -11.04 -4.11
CA ILE A 16 -12.88 -11.50 -5.50
C ILE A 16 -11.57 -11.30 -6.25
N GLY A 17 -11.01 -12.38 -6.82
CA GLY A 17 -9.85 -12.31 -7.69
C GLY A 17 -10.23 -11.82 -9.08
N LEU A 18 -10.22 -10.51 -9.29
CA LEU A 18 -10.44 -9.91 -10.61
C LEU A 18 -9.11 -9.72 -11.34
N ASP A 19 -9.12 -9.97 -12.65
CA ASP A 19 -8.04 -9.54 -13.53
C ASP A 19 -8.22 -8.05 -13.84
N LEU A 20 -7.41 -7.21 -13.20
CA LEU A 20 -7.41 -5.76 -13.36
C LEU A 20 -6.08 -5.32 -13.94
N PRO A 21 -6.07 -4.37 -14.91
CA PRO A 21 -4.82 -3.85 -15.44
C PRO A 21 -3.99 -3.16 -14.35
N GLU A 22 -2.67 -3.34 -14.39
CA GLU A 22 -1.73 -2.54 -13.60
C GLU A 22 -1.37 -1.29 -14.41
N PHE A 23 -2.06 -0.18 -14.12
CA PHE A 23 -1.87 1.08 -14.82
C PHE A 23 -0.53 1.74 -14.47
N GLN A 24 -0.05 2.61 -15.37
CA GLN A 24 1.04 3.53 -15.11
C GLN A 24 0.47 4.93 -14.86
N GLY A 25 1.17 5.72 -14.04
CA GLY A 25 0.78 7.07 -13.67
C GLY A 25 1.12 7.40 -12.22
N GLU A 26 0.48 8.44 -11.70
CA GLU A 26 0.57 8.81 -10.30
C GLU A 26 -0.25 7.86 -9.41
N PRO A 27 0.14 7.63 -8.14
CA PRO A 27 -0.51 6.65 -7.27
C PRO A 27 -2.03 6.80 -7.16
N ASP A 28 -2.53 8.03 -7.00
CA ASP A 28 -3.96 8.31 -6.90
C ASP A 28 -4.73 8.00 -8.19
N GLU A 29 -4.13 8.29 -9.35
CA GLU A 29 -4.75 7.99 -10.64
C GLU A 29 -4.81 6.49 -10.91
N ILE A 30 -3.74 5.76 -10.56
CA ILE A 30 -3.66 4.31 -10.76
C ILE A 30 -4.77 3.62 -9.97
N VAL A 31 -4.88 3.91 -8.67
CA VAL A 31 -5.88 3.23 -7.82
C VAL A 31 -7.31 3.63 -8.19
N ALA A 32 -7.54 4.87 -8.61
CA ALA A 32 -8.85 5.31 -9.10
C ALA A 32 -9.23 4.58 -10.40
N LYS A 33 -8.34 4.53 -11.40
CA LYS A 33 -8.56 3.77 -12.65
C LYS A 33 -8.80 2.29 -12.37
N LYS A 34 -8.03 1.70 -11.44
CA LYS A 34 -8.22 0.31 -11.00
C LYS A 34 -9.61 0.09 -10.40
N CYS A 35 -10.08 1.02 -9.56
CA CYS A 35 -11.42 1.01 -8.98
C CYS A 35 -12.51 1.11 -10.06
N GLU A 36 -12.36 2.03 -11.02
CA GLU A 36 -13.30 2.16 -12.16
C GLU A 36 -13.44 0.86 -12.95
N HIS A 37 -12.34 0.16 -13.18
CA HIS A 37 -12.36 -1.12 -13.89
C HIS A 37 -13.00 -2.23 -13.06
N ALA A 38 -12.77 -2.26 -11.74
CA ALA A 38 -13.44 -3.19 -10.84
C ALA A 38 -14.96 -2.96 -10.81
N VAL A 39 -15.42 -1.70 -10.74
CA VAL A 39 -16.85 -1.35 -10.77
C VAL A 39 -17.53 -1.86 -12.04
N LYS A 40 -16.86 -1.75 -13.21
CA LYS A 40 -17.43 -2.23 -14.48
C LYS A 40 -17.62 -3.74 -14.54
N GLN A 41 -16.86 -4.51 -13.74
CA GLN A 41 -16.98 -5.97 -13.70
C GLN A 41 -17.93 -6.46 -12.61
N ILE A 42 -17.97 -5.78 -11.46
CA ILE A 42 -18.77 -6.19 -10.30
C ILE A 42 -20.18 -5.56 -10.31
N GLU A 43 -20.33 -4.39 -10.93
CA GLU A 43 -21.56 -3.59 -10.95
C GLU A 43 -22.14 -3.30 -9.56
N GLY A 44 -21.30 -3.23 -8.54
CA GLY A 44 -21.68 -3.03 -7.14
C GLY A 44 -20.58 -2.38 -6.30
N PRO A 45 -20.72 -2.38 -4.96
CA PRO A 45 -19.71 -1.83 -4.08
C PRO A 45 -18.37 -2.55 -4.23
N VAL A 46 -17.30 -1.79 -4.49
CA VAL A 46 -15.94 -2.33 -4.62
C VAL A 46 -14.97 -1.55 -3.74
N LEU A 47 -13.98 -2.26 -3.25
CA LEU A 47 -12.81 -1.70 -2.58
C LEU A 47 -11.57 -2.29 -3.24
N VAL A 48 -10.70 -1.44 -3.77
CA VAL A 48 -9.39 -1.83 -4.30
C VAL A 48 -8.28 -1.19 -3.48
N GLU A 49 -7.11 -1.80 -3.49
CA GLU A 49 -5.92 -1.33 -2.78
C GLU A 49 -4.74 -1.22 -3.75
N ASP A 50 -3.94 -0.18 -3.60
CA ASP A 50 -2.60 -0.09 -4.17
C ASP A 50 -1.57 0.30 -3.10
N THR A 51 -0.34 -0.21 -3.23
CA THR A 51 0.74 0.01 -2.26
C THR A 51 2.03 0.38 -2.97
N CYS A 52 2.59 1.52 -2.57
CA CYS A 52 3.82 2.08 -3.10
C CYS A 52 4.94 2.05 -2.04
N LEU A 53 6.18 1.91 -2.51
CA LEU A 53 7.37 2.25 -1.73
C LEU A 53 8.14 3.34 -2.48
N CYS A 54 8.25 4.51 -1.88
CA CYS A 54 8.70 5.72 -2.54
C CYS A 54 10.03 6.18 -1.95
N PHE A 55 11.06 6.36 -2.77
CA PHE A 55 12.35 6.90 -2.33
C PHE A 55 12.40 8.40 -2.61
N ASN A 56 12.69 9.21 -1.59
CA ASN A 56 12.70 10.66 -1.75
C ASN A 56 13.78 11.12 -2.74
N ALA A 57 14.96 10.49 -2.68
CA ALA A 57 16.06 10.68 -3.61
C ALA A 57 15.69 10.45 -5.09
N PHE A 58 14.66 9.64 -5.37
CA PHE A 58 14.19 9.34 -6.73
C PHE A 58 12.90 10.08 -7.08
N GLY A 59 12.56 11.15 -6.34
CA GLY A 59 11.30 11.88 -6.56
C GLY A 59 10.05 11.02 -6.31
N GLY A 60 10.16 9.98 -5.48
CA GLY A 60 9.06 9.07 -5.15
C GLY A 60 9.06 7.73 -5.89
N LEU A 61 9.97 7.50 -6.85
CA LEU A 61 10.15 6.17 -7.45
C LEU A 61 10.86 5.20 -6.47
N PRO A 62 10.68 3.87 -6.60
CA PRO A 62 9.88 3.16 -7.62
C PRO A 62 8.36 3.33 -7.46
N GLY A 63 7.89 3.78 -6.30
CA GLY A 63 6.49 4.15 -6.07
C GLY A 63 5.54 2.99 -6.39
N PRO A 64 4.55 3.19 -7.28
CA PRO A 64 3.58 2.14 -7.64
C PRO A 64 4.22 0.96 -8.39
N TYR A 65 5.44 1.14 -8.90
CA TYR A 65 6.15 0.10 -9.63
C TYR A 65 6.97 -0.84 -8.73
N ILE A 66 6.89 -0.68 -7.40
CA ILE A 66 7.73 -1.39 -6.44
C ILE A 66 7.68 -2.92 -6.61
N LYS A 67 6.53 -3.50 -7.00
CA LYS A 67 6.38 -4.94 -7.28
C LYS A 67 7.45 -5.44 -8.24
N TRP A 68 7.64 -4.75 -9.36
CA TRP A 68 8.58 -5.15 -10.41
C TRP A 68 10.03 -4.96 -9.98
N PHE A 69 10.31 -3.84 -9.30
CA PHE A 69 11.63 -3.58 -8.75
C PHE A 69 12.02 -4.64 -7.72
N LEU A 70 11.13 -4.95 -6.78
CA LEU A 70 11.34 -5.99 -5.78
C LEU A 70 11.53 -7.37 -6.40
N GLU A 71 10.76 -7.73 -7.43
CA GLU A 71 10.86 -9.03 -8.09
C GLU A 71 12.28 -9.25 -8.63
N LYS A 72 12.85 -8.25 -9.29
CA LYS A 72 14.16 -8.33 -9.94
C LYS A 72 15.33 -8.11 -8.99
N LEU A 73 15.20 -7.16 -8.06
CA LEU A 73 16.30 -6.70 -7.23
C LEU A 73 16.35 -7.40 -5.87
N LYS A 74 15.21 -7.92 -5.39
CA LYS A 74 15.01 -8.34 -4.00
C LYS A 74 15.25 -7.18 -3.02
N PRO A 75 14.93 -7.31 -1.73
CA PRO A 75 15.21 -6.24 -0.76
C PRO A 75 16.68 -5.77 -0.78
N GLU A 76 17.62 -6.69 -0.99
CA GLU A 76 19.06 -6.42 -1.05
C GLU A 76 19.44 -5.52 -2.23
N GLY A 77 18.72 -5.58 -3.34
CA GLY A 77 18.99 -4.71 -4.50
C GLY A 77 18.30 -3.35 -4.40
N LEU A 78 17.21 -3.22 -3.64
CA LEU A 78 16.50 -1.95 -3.47
C LEU A 78 17.38 -0.88 -2.81
N ILE A 79 18.10 -1.23 -1.74
CA ILE A 79 19.06 -0.31 -1.10
C ILE A 79 20.23 0.03 -2.03
N LYS A 80 20.65 -0.90 -2.88
CA LYS A 80 21.75 -0.67 -3.85
C LYS A 80 21.39 0.36 -4.92
N LEU A 81 20.11 0.52 -5.27
CA LEU A 81 19.67 1.60 -6.15
C LEU A 81 20.04 2.99 -5.60
N LEU A 82 20.00 3.12 -4.27
CA LEU A 82 20.30 4.36 -3.59
C LEU A 82 21.80 4.56 -3.33
N ALA A 83 22.69 3.66 -3.75
CA ALA A 83 24.11 3.70 -3.38
C ALA A 83 24.79 5.06 -3.66
N GLY A 84 24.41 5.73 -4.75
CA GLY A 84 24.95 7.04 -5.15
C GLY A 84 24.28 8.27 -4.49
N PHE A 85 23.32 8.07 -3.59
CA PHE A 85 22.55 9.15 -2.96
C PHE A 85 22.82 9.17 -1.46
N GLU A 86 23.10 10.34 -0.88
CA GLU A 86 23.21 10.47 0.57
C GLU A 86 21.84 10.27 1.25
N ASP A 87 20.78 10.79 0.62
CA ASP A 87 19.41 10.63 1.08
C ASP A 87 18.92 9.18 0.88
N LYS A 88 18.69 8.49 2.00
CA LYS A 88 18.07 7.16 2.04
C LYS A 88 16.62 7.21 2.50
N SER A 89 16.07 8.40 2.72
CA SER A 89 14.71 8.57 3.19
C SER A 89 13.69 8.19 2.12
N GLY A 90 12.53 7.77 2.60
CA GLY A 90 11.43 7.37 1.76
C GLY A 90 10.18 7.15 2.58
N TYR A 91 9.14 6.69 1.92
CA TYR A 91 7.88 6.41 2.58
C TYR A 91 7.17 5.24 1.95
N ALA A 92 6.45 4.51 2.79
CA ALA A 92 5.45 3.56 2.33
C ALA A 92 4.10 4.28 2.23
N LEU A 93 3.37 4.03 1.14
CA LEU A 93 2.06 4.61 0.87
C LEU A 93 1.09 3.48 0.53
N CYS A 94 -0.05 3.44 1.22
CA CYS A 94 -1.19 2.60 0.85
C CYS A 94 -2.34 3.52 0.48
N ILE A 95 -3.03 3.19 -0.60
CA ILE A 95 -4.25 3.88 -1.01
C ILE A 95 -5.35 2.83 -1.19
N PHE A 96 -6.42 3.01 -0.44
CA PHE A 96 -7.69 2.34 -0.72
C PHE A 96 -8.53 3.22 -1.64
N ALA A 97 -9.16 2.65 -2.66
CA ALA A 97 -10.22 3.30 -3.41
C ALA A 97 -11.52 2.52 -3.27
N TYR A 98 -12.58 3.22 -2.87
CA TYR A 98 -13.91 2.67 -2.66
C TYR A 98 -14.90 3.31 -3.63
N CYS A 99 -15.81 2.50 -4.17
CA CYS A 99 -16.94 2.98 -4.96
C CYS A 99 -18.18 2.17 -4.61
N LYS A 100 -19.34 2.82 -4.53
CA LYS A 100 -20.63 2.16 -4.21
C LYS A 100 -21.21 1.38 -5.39
N GLY A 101 -20.79 1.69 -6.63
CA GLY A 101 -21.26 1.01 -7.83
C GLY A 101 -21.19 1.89 -9.08
N VAL A 102 -21.85 1.43 -10.14
CA VAL A 102 -21.84 2.11 -11.45
C VAL A 102 -22.33 3.56 -11.34
N ASN A 103 -21.64 4.49 -12.00
CA ASN A 103 -21.92 5.92 -11.99
C ASN A 103 -21.88 6.59 -10.60
N GLN A 104 -21.25 5.97 -9.61
CA GLN A 104 -21.04 6.56 -8.28
C GLN A 104 -19.64 7.19 -8.18
N GLN A 105 -19.50 8.13 -7.25
CA GLN A 105 -18.21 8.74 -6.94
C GLN A 105 -17.24 7.70 -6.36
N ILE A 106 -15.98 7.78 -6.80
CA ILE A 106 -14.86 7.06 -6.20
C ILE A 106 -14.25 7.91 -5.10
N TYR A 107 -14.05 7.28 -3.94
CA TYR A 107 -13.39 7.89 -2.78
C TYR A 107 -12.05 7.20 -2.55
N THR A 108 -10.99 7.98 -2.33
CA THR A 108 -9.66 7.45 -2.01
C THR A 108 -9.26 7.76 -0.58
N PHE A 109 -8.55 6.82 0.05
CA PHE A 109 -8.09 6.90 1.44
C PHE A 109 -6.63 6.53 1.50
N GLN A 110 -5.78 7.53 1.75
CA GLN A 110 -4.34 7.34 1.79
C GLN A 110 -3.81 7.21 3.22
N GLY A 111 -2.91 6.27 3.42
CA GLY A 111 -2.09 6.20 4.62
C GLY A 111 -0.61 6.16 4.23
N ARG A 112 0.20 6.96 4.94
CA ARG A 112 1.63 7.12 4.67
C ARG A 112 2.44 6.90 5.93
N THR A 113 3.58 6.24 5.79
CA THR A 113 4.57 6.07 6.86
C THR A 113 5.94 6.45 6.34
N GLU A 114 6.51 7.49 6.92
CA GLU A 114 7.90 7.90 6.66
C GLU A 114 8.88 6.89 7.25
N GLY A 115 10.03 6.77 6.60
CA GLY A 115 11.11 5.92 7.05
C GLY A 115 12.37 6.14 6.24
N ILE A 116 13.27 5.18 6.36
CA ILE A 116 14.50 5.11 5.59
C ILE A 116 14.65 3.70 4.99
N ILE A 117 15.27 3.65 3.83
CA ILE A 117 15.67 2.39 3.19
C ILE A 117 17.00 1.95 3.81
N VAL A 118 17.06 0.70 4.24
CA VAL A 118 18.20 0.14 4.98
C VAL A 118 18.60 -1.22 4.41
N GLU A 119 19.77 -1.69 4.82
CA GLU A 119 20.17 -3.07 4.58
C GLU A 119 19.13 -4.05 5.15
N PRO A 120 18.71 -5.08 4.38
CA PRO A 120 17.60 -5.94 4.76
C PRO A 120 17.79 -6.71 6.07
N ARG A 121 16.84 -6.57 7.00
CA ARG A 121 16.79 -7.33 8.28
C ARG A 121 15.42 -7.99 8.48
N GLY A 122 15.34 -9.02 9.31
CA GLY A 122 14.09 -9.75 9.58
C GLY A 122 13.68 -10.78 8.51
N SER A 123 12.40 -11.18 8.50
CA SER A 123 11.91 -12.24 7.60
C SER A 123 11.77 -11.78 6.14
N ARG A 124 12.25 -12.57 5.17
CA ARG A 124 12.12 -12.29 3.72
C ARG A 124 10.77 -12.73 3.12
N GLN A 125 9.83 -13.19 3.95
CA GLN A 125 8.54 -13.70 3.48
C GLN A 125 7.61 -12.59 2.96
N PHE A 126 7.81 -11.33 3.38
CA PHE A 126 6.88 -10.24 3.10
C PHE A 126 7.52 -9.08 2.35
N GLY A 127 7.49 -9.18 1.02
CA GLY A 127 7.70 -8.03 0.15
C GLY A 127 9.04 -7.32 0.39
N TRP A 128 8.96 -5.99 0.48
CA TRP A 128 10.08 -5.09 0.73
C TRP A 128 10.20 -4.70 2.22
N ASP A 129 9.38 -5.28 3.11
CA ASP A 129 9.44 -5.00 4.55
C ASP A 129 10.85 -5.09 5.16
N PRO A 130 11.73 -6.05 4.72
CA PRO A 130 13.07 -6.15 5.27
C PRO A 130 13.94 -4.92 5.08
N CYS A 131 13.73 -4.13 4.03
CA CYS A 131 14.58 -2.97 3.72
C CYS A 131 13.94 -1.64 4.10
N PHE A 132 12.81 -1.62 4.80
CA PHE A 132 12.15 -0.37 5.21
C PHE A 132 12.11 -0.27 6.74
N MET A 133 12.74 0.78 7.27
CA MET A 133 12.74 1.11 8.69
C MET A 133 11.90 2.38 8.93
N PRO A 134 10.73 2.28 9.57
CA PRO A 134 9.89 3.45 9.82
C PRO A 134 10.54 4.40 10.82
N ASN A 135 10.27 5.70 10.67
CA ASN A 135 10.79 6.73 11.57
C ASN A 135 10.33 6.48 13.02
N GLY A 136 11.24 6.66 13.98
CA GLY A 136 11.00 6.42 15.40
C GLY A 136 11.21 4.97 15.87
N PHE A 137 11.70 4.09 14.98
CA PHE A 137 12.00 2.69 15.29
C PHE A 137 13.39 2.30 14.78
N GLU A 138 14.01 1.33 15.46
CA GLU A 138 15.27 0.69 15.04
C GLU A 138 15.04 -0.63 14.26
N LYS A 139 13.81 -1.13 14.30
CA LYS A 139 13.36 -2.36 13.63
C LYS A 139 12.88 -2.06 12.21
N THR A 140 13.21 -2.91 11.25
CA THR A 140 12.53 -2.92 9.95
C THR A 140 11.10 -3.43 10.10
N PHE A 141 10.23 -3.19 9.12
CA PHE A 141 8.88 -3.78 9.16
C PHE A 141 8.90 -5.31 9.25
N ALA A 142 9.92 -5.98 8.72
CA ALA A 142 10.04 -7.44 8.79
C ALA A 142 10.54 -7.96 10.15
N GLU A 143 11.03 -7.08 11.03
CA GLU A 143 11.42 -7.39 12.41
C GLU A 143 10.31 -7.06 13.42
N MET A 144 9.25 -6.37 12.97
CA MET A 144 8.09 -6.04 13.79
C MET A 144 7.09 -7.20 13.82
N THR A 145 6.41 -7.35 14.95
CA THR A 145 5.20 -8.16 15.01
C THR A 145 4.09 -7.53 14.17
N SER A 146 3.13 -8.34 13.71
CA SER A 146 1.96 -7.83 12.99
C SER A 146 1.20 -6.76 13.78
N GLU A 147 1.13 -6.90 15.12
CA GLU A 147 0.46 -5.92 15.98
C GLU A 147 1.20 -4.57 16.03
N GLU A 148 2.52 -4.59 16.24
CA GLU A 148 3.36 -3.38 16.19
C GLU A 148 3.24 -2.69 14.82
N LYS A 149 3.39 -3.46 13.74
CA LYS A 149 3.31 -2.94 12.37
C LYS A 149 1.94 -2.32 12.09
N ASN A 150 0.85 -2.98 12.45
CA ASN A 150 -0.51 -2.50 12.16
C ASN A 150 -0.78 -1.11 12.77
N LYS A 151 -0.25 -0.82 13.97
CA LYS A 151 -0.42 0.48 14.66
C LYS A 151 0.21 1.65 13.90
N ILE A 152 1.27 1.42 13.14
CA ILE A 152 2.03 2.50 12.47
C ILE A 152 2.02 2.42 10.95
N SER A 153 1.55 1.31 10.38
CA SER A 153 1.66 1.05 8.95
C SER A 153 0.82 2.01 8.12
N HIS A 154 1.33 2.29 6.93
CA HIS A 154 0.66 3.01 5.86
C HIS A 154 -0.71 2.38 5.55
N ARG A 155 -0.81 1.05 5.47
CA ARG A 155 -2.09 0.34 5.32
C ARG A 155 -3.05 0.55 6.49
N GLY A 156 -2.57 0.41 7.74
CA GLY A 156 -3.40 0.65 8.93
C GLY A 156 -3.98 2.06 8.97
N LYS A 157 -3.16 3.07 8.64
CA LYS A 157 -3.59 4.46 8.54
C LYS A 157 -4.62 4.69 7.42
N ALA A 158 -4.44 4.04 6.27
CA ALA A 158 -5.40 4.11 5.16
C ALA A 158 -6.74 3.47 5.55
N LEU A 159 -6.68 2.34 6.24
CA LEU A 159 -7.85 1.60 6.71
C LEU A 159 -8.64 2.37 7.75
N GLU A 160 -7.98 3.07 8.68
CA GLU A 160 -8.68 3.89 9.68
C GLU A 160 -9.49 5.00 9.02
N LYS A 161 -8.92 5.70 8.03
CA LYS A 161 -9.65 6.72 7.26
C LYS A 161 -10.85 6.16 6.51
N LEU A 162 -10.68 4.98 5.90
CA LEU A 162 -11.80 4.28 5.26
C LEU A 162 -12.89 3.94 6.29
N LYS A 163 -12.51 3.40 7.45
CA LYS A 163 -13.45 3.05 8.52
C LYS A 163 -14.23 4.26 9.01
N GLU A 164 -13.55 5.37 9.30
CA GLU A 164 -14.19 6.64 9.68
C GLU A 164 -15.20 7.10 8.60
N PHE A 165 -14.86 6.96 7.32
CA PHE A 165 -15.76 7.31 6.22
C PHE A 165 -17.02 6.43 6.19
N LEU A 166 -16.87 5.11 6.34
CA LEU A 166 -17.98 4.15 6.34
C LEU A 166 -18.89 4.32 7.58
N GLU A 167 -18.32 4.60 8.76
CA GLU A 167 -19.07 4.74 10.02
C GLU A 167 -19.86 6.05 10.10
N ASN A 168 -19.36 7.13 9.51
CA ASN A 168 -20.03 8.43 9.49
C ASN A 168 -21.19 8.52 8.48
N GLY A 169 -21.66 7.38 7.94
CA GLY A 169 -22.87 7.32 7.12
C GLY A 169 -22.81 8.12 5.82
N LYS A 170 -21.61 8.37 5.27
CA LYS A 170 -21.45 8.99 3.94
C LYS A 170 -21.78 8.03 2.79
N ILE A 171 -22.59 6.99 3.06
CA ILE A 171 -22.92 5.86 2.18
C ILE A 171 -24.34 5.40 2.45
#